data_AF-A0A9E3W3D7-F1
#
_entry.id   AF-A0A9E3W3D7-F1
#
_cell.length_a   1.000
_cell.length_b   1.000
_cell.length_c   1.000
_cell.angle_alpha   90.00
_cell.angle_beta   90.00
_cell.angle_gamma   90.00
#
_symmetry.space_group_name_H-M   'P 1'
#
loop_
_entity.id
_entity.type
_entity.pdbx_description
1 polymer ?
#
loop_
_entity_poly.entity_id
_entity_poly.type
_entity_poly.pdbx_seq_one_letter_code
_entity_poly.pdbx_strand_id
1 'polypeptide(L)' 'MSSSFSERILFEDNHLLLVNKLASELVQGDKTGDECLLDKARAYLKWKYNKPGDAFVGLVHRIDRPVSGVLLLA' A
#
# COMPACT_ATOMS: atom_id res chain seq x y z
N MET A 1 -16.30 9.22 6.87
CA MET A 1 -16.31 7.77 6.57
C MET A 1 -14.90 7.40 6.17
N SER A 2 -14.18 6.65 6.99
CA SER A 2 -12.83 6.18 6.65
C SER A 2 -12.96 5.14 5.55
N SER A 3 -12.57 5.47 4.32
CA SER A 3 -12.52 4.50 3.23
C SER A 3 -11.51 3.42 3.58
N SER A 4 -11.94 2.16 3.61
CA SER A 4 -11.06 1.01 3.87
C SER A 4 -9.98 0.92 2.78
N PHE A 5 -8.75 0.49 3.13
CA PHE A 5 -7.66 0.32 2.16
C PHE A 5 -8.07 -0.51 0.93
N SER A 6 -8.90 -1.55 1.15
CA SER A 6 -9.40 -2.45 0.11
C SER A 6 -10.23 -1.74 -0.98
N GLU A 7 -10.91 -0.65 -0.65
CA GLU A 7 -11.72 0.12 -1.61
C GLU A 7 -10.86 0.92 -2.59
N ARG A 8 -9.57 1.09 -2.27
CA ARG A 8 -8.61 1.85 -3.07
C ARG A 8 -7.76 0.96 -3.98
N ILE A 9 -7.95 -0.36 -3.93
CA ILE A 9 -7.24 -1.31 -4.78
C ILE A 9 -7.86 -1.23 -6.18
N LEU A 10 -7.04 -0.85 -7.15
CA LEU A 10 -7.44 -0.74 -8.56
C LEU A 10 -7.25 -2.05 -9.30
N PHE A 11 -6.23 -2.81 -8.92
CA PHE A 11 -5.92 -4.13 -9.46
C PHE A 11 -5.06 -4.91 -8.48
N GLU A 12 -5.25 -6.23 -8.44
CA GLU A 12 -4.44 -7.14 -7.65
C GLU A 12 -4.37 -8.52 -8.33
N ASP A 13 -3.15 -9.04 -8.46
CA ASP A 13 -2.90 -10.45 -8.74
C ASP A 13 -1.78 -10.98 -7.81
N ASN A 14 -1.20 -12.14 -8.14
CA ASN A 14 -0.15 -12.75 -7.33
C ASN A 14 1.18 -11.96 -7.34
N HIS A 15 1.43 -11.13 -8.35
CA HIS A 15 2.69 -10.41 -8.56
C HIS A 15 2.56 -8.90 -8.46
N LEU A 16 1.38 -8.33 -8.74
CA LEU A 16 1.17 -6.90 -8.82
C LEU A 16 0.01 -6.46 -7.93
N LEU A 17 0.20 -5.34 -7.24
CA LEU A 17 -0.84 -4.65 -6.49
C LEU A 17 -0.83 -3.17 -6.87
N LEU A 18 -1.92 -2.69 -7.48
CA LEU A 18 -2.12 -1.29 -7.83
C LEU A 18 -3.10 -0.67 -6.87
N VAL A 19 -2.68 0.42 -6.23
CA VAL A 19 -3.49 1.14 -5.23
C VAL A 19 -3.62 2.60 -5.63
N ASN A 20 -4.81 3.17 -5.46
CA ASN A 20 -5.01 4.60 -5.51
C ASN A 20 -4.49 5.25 -4.22
N LYS A 21 -3.28 5.80 -4.29
CA LYS A 21 -2.68 6.59 -3.22
C LYS A 21 -3.41 7.92 -3.07
N LEU A 22 -3.76 8.26 -1.83
CA LEU A 22 -4.32 9.57 -1.50
C LEU A 22 -3.21 10.62 -1.37
N ALA A 23 -3.58 11.89 -1.58
CA ALA A 23 -2.69 13.00 -1.28
C ALA A 23 -2.34 13.02 0.23
N SER A 24 -1.12 13.46 0.53
CA SER A 24 -0.53 13.50 1.87
C SER A 24 -0.20 12.14 2.53
N GLU A 25 -0.53 11.01 1.87
CA GLU A 25 -0.19 9.67 2.35
C GLU A 25 1.28 9.32 2.06
N LEU A 26 1.96 8.74 3.05
CA LEU A 26 3.32 8.24 2.89
C LEU A 26 3.33 6.96 2.07
N VAL A 27 4.20 6.90 1.06
CA VAL A 27 4.42 5.67 0.29
C VAL A 27 5.31 4.68 1.06
N GLN A 28 6.35 5.21 1.71
CA GLN A 28 7.34 4.48 2.50
C GLN A 28 7.48 5.17 3.85
N GLY A 29 7.76 4.39 4.90
CA GLY A 29 8.06 4.92 6.23
C GLY A 29 9.21 5.93 6.20
N ASP A 30 9.05 6.99 6.97
CA ASP A 30 10.07 8.02 7.17
C ASP A 30 10.43 8.14 8.66
N LYS A 31 11.17 9.19 9.02
CA LYS A 31 11.60 9.46 10.40
C LYS A 31 10.47 9.67 11.42
N THR A 32 9.22 9.85 10.97
CA THR A 32 8.05 10.04 11.85
C THR A 32 7.57 8.73 12.48
N GLY A 33 7.81 7.59 11.82
CA GLY A 33 7.24 6.31 12.23
C GLY A 33 5.75 6.16 11.91
N ASP A 34 5.17 7.08 11.13
CA ASP A 34 3.78 7.00 10.67
C ASP A 34 3.57 5.78 9.76
N GLU A 35 2.39 5.16 9.84
CA GLU A 35 1.98 4.06 8.98
C GLU A 35 1.95 4.51 7.50
N CYS A 36 2.68 3.79 6.65
CA CYS A 36 2.74 4.08 5.21
C CYS A 36 1.89 3.11 4.37
N LEU A 37 1.68 3.44 3.10
CA LEU A 37 0.98 2.61 2.11
C LEU A 37 1.58 1.20 2.01
N LEU A 38 2.90 1.09 2.12
CA LEU A 38 3.59 -0.19 2.06
C LEU A 38 3.20 -1.09 3.25
N ASP A 39 3.07 -0.53 4.45
CA ASP A 39 2.65 -1.27 5.64
C ASP A 39 1.18 -1.71 5.53
N LYS A 40 0.32 -0.81 5.05
CA LYS A 40 -1.10 -1.13 4.78
C LYS A 40 -1.25 -2.25 3.76
N ALA A 41 -0.45 -2.23 2.69
CA ALA A 41 -0.45 -3.29 1.68
C ALA A 41 -0.02 -4.63 2.27
N ARG A 42 1.04 -4.67 3.09
CA ARG A 42 1.49 -5.90 3.76
C ARG A 42 0.44 -6.45 4.71
N ALA A 43 -0.16 -5.58 5.53
CA ALA A 43 -1.21 -5.95 6.47
C ALA A 43 -2.45 -6.50 5.74
N TYR A 44 -2.87 -5.83 4.67
CA TYR A 44 -3.98 -6.27 3.83
C TYR A 44 -3.73 -7.65 3.21
N LEU A 45 -2.57 -7.87 2.58
CA LEU A 45 -2.26 -9.17 1.94
C LEU A 45 -2.09 -10.29 2.97
N LYS A 46 -1.52 -9.99 4.14
CA LYS A 46 -1.41 -10.96 5.23
C LYS A 46 -2.79 -11.40 5.72
N TRP A 47 -3.69 -10.44 5.94
CA TRP A 47 -5.07 -10.71 6.36
C TRP A 47 -5.87 -11.45 5.29
N LYS A 48 -5.87 -10.95 4.05
CA LYS A 48 -6.66 -11.50 2.93
C LYS A 48 -6.30 -12.95 2.61
N TYR A 49 -5.02 -13.28 2.64
CA TYR A 49 -4.50 -14.61 2.29
C TYR A 49 -4.13 -15.47 3.51
N ASN A 50 -4.49 -15.03 4.72
CA ASN A 50 -4.19 -15.70 5.98
C ASN A 50 -2.73 -16.20 6.06
N LYS A 51 -1.78 -15.35 5.67
CA LYS A 51 -0.37 -15.74 5.58
C LYS A 51 0.20 -15.96 7.00
N PRO A 52 0.95 -17.05 7.23
CA PRO A 52 1.55 -17.31 8.54
C PRO A 52 2.65 -16.31 8.92
N GLY A 53 3.27 -15.67 7.92
CA GLY A 53 4.25 -14.60 8.07
C GLY A 53 3.81 -13.29 7.41
N ASP A 54 4.72 -12.33 7.30
CA ASP A 54 4.45 -11.07 6.61
C ASP A 54 4.44 -11.25 5.09
N ALA A 55 3.57 -10.52 4.42
CA ALA A 55 3.60 -10.44 2.97
C ALA A 55 4.83 -9.65 2.54
N PHE A 56 5.65 -10.24 1.67
CA PHE A 56 6.64 -9.44 0.94
C PHE A 56 5.90 -8.55 -0.06
N VAL A 57 6.18 -7.25 0.01
CA VAL A 57 5.67 -6.23 -0.91
C VAL A 57 6.83 -5.27 -1.13
N GLY A 58 7.27 -5.16 -2.38
CA GLY A 58 8.32 -4.24 -2.80
C GLY A 58 7.75 -2.93 -3.31
N LEU A 59 8.54 -1.87 -3.11
CA LEU A 59 8.27 -0.56 -3.65
C LEU A 59 9.08 -0.36 -4.93
N VAL A 60 8.43 -0.39 -6.08
CA VAL A 60 9.09 -0.26 -7.39
C VAL A 60 9.33 1.20 -7.79
N HIS A 61 8.46 2.11 -7.36
CA HIS A 61 8.61 3.55 -7.54
C HIS A 61 7.91 4.30 -6.39
N ARG A 62 8.17 5.60 -6.25
CA ARG A 62 7.48 6.45 -5.26
C ARG A 62 6.69 7.57 -5.94
N ILE A 63 5.63 7.98 -5.26
CA ILE A 63 4.89 9.21 -5.53
C ILE A 63 5.07 10.09 -4.30
N ASP A 64 5.37 11.37 -4.50
CA ASP A 64 5.62 12.28 -3.39
C ASP A 64 4.42 12.45 -2.48
N ARG A 65 4.69 12.77 -1.21
CA ARG A 65 3.66 12.88 -0.16
C ARG A 65 2.44 13.70 -0.61
N PRO A 66 2.55 14.93 -1.14
CA PRO A 66 1.38 15.72 -1.52
C PRO A 66 0.62 15.23 -2.77
N VAL A 67 1.18 14.29 -3.55
CA VAL A 67 0.62 13.85 -4.83
C VAL A 67 -0.28 12.63 -4.63
N SER A 68 -1.38 12.53 -5.37
CA SER A 68 -2.26 11.36 -5.43
C SER A 68 -2.08 10.61 -6.76
N GLY A 69 -2.59 9.38 -6.84
CA GLY A 69 -2.60 8.61 -8.08
C GLY A 69 -2.27 7.14 -7.90
N VAL A 70 -2.01 6.46 -9.01
CA VAL A 70 -1.75 5.01 -9.04
C VAL A 70 -0.34 4.72 -8.53
N LEU A 71 -0.24 3.95 -7.46
CA LEU A 71 1.02 3.38 -6.99
C LEU A 71 1.05 1.88 -7.33
N LEU A 72 2.08 1.46 -8.05
CA LEU A 72 2.36 0.05 -8.32
C LEU A 72 3.26 -0.53 -7.23
N LEU A 73 2.91 -1.72 -6.74
CA LEU A 73 3.68 -2.53 -5.81
C LEU A 73 3.92 -3.91 -6.43
N ALA A 74 5.11 -4.49 -6.21
CA ALA A 74 5.54 -5.79 -6.75
C ALA A 74 6.47 -6.52 -5.77
#